data_AF-A0A478FR19-F1
#
_entry.id   AF-A0A478FR19-F1
#
_cell.length_a   1.000
_cell.length_b   1.000
_cell.length_c   1.000
_cell.angle_alpha   90.00
_cell.angle_beta   90.00
_cell.angle_gamma   90.00
#
_symmetry.space_group_name_H-M   'P 1'
#
loop_
_entity.id
_entity.type
_entity.pdbx_description
1 polymer ?
#
loop_
_entity_poly.entity_id
_entity_poly.type
_entity_poly.pdbx_seq_one_letter_code
_entity_poly.pdbx_strand_id
1 'polypeptide(L)'
;MLSSKLAKLLAASTVVTGSGGIGAKVYLKQGKPLSIKTLSPSSEEKVISQVADETTETTVEKAPEVTFGSSLTSSNFKIVSESTTEEVLLNILMERLDPSKDTAQEYKDNRIFTGSKPIKYGVKSFTGKDNKKLTVLQKPDKQYAADHKQACIEELKKPYDQNNSTDKAQLSRLREWCTEPKVRDVLGRHKFTVLKTENKDHDEHWKEIIKGGWFSKTGETKYWDKQSFITGAELKKIIGDSDAGFTGEPTDDQISVLKNACKAVLDTPFTRENFYLTTDFLSGITGSDPKPTMDPFQEAALFCTQPATVHHYITVALQGTPITPTKADDYCSLSTGDVNSWKTNTPMEGKTFWCGVRIAYGPKQS
;
A
#
# COMPACT_ATOMS: atom_id res chain seq x y z
N MET A 1 5.21 15.99 -68.47
CA MET A 1 6.04 14.88 -67.92
C MET A 1 6.07 15.05 -66.41
N LEU A 2 5.18 14.34 -65.69
CA LEU A 2 5.49 13.19 -64.79
C LEU A 2 6.41 13.62 -63.63
N SER A 3 5.92 13.92 -62.42
CA SER A 3 5.28 13.08 -61.38
C SER A 3 6.19 12.01 -60.77
N SER A 4 6.42 12.10 -59.45
CA SER A 4 6.80 11.01 -58.52
C SER A 4 6.79 11.61 -57.10
N LYS A 5 5.81 11.45 -56.20
CA LYS A 5 5.16 10.28 -55.59
C LYS A 5 6.10 9.23 -54.97
N LEU A 6 6.20 9.32 -53.64
CA LEU A 6 5.92 8.27 -52.65
C LEU A 6 6.49 6.86 -52.89
N ALA A 7 7.32 6.39 -51.95
CA ALA A 7 7.35 4.98 -51.57
C ALA A 7 7.65 4.81 -50.07
N LYS A 8 6.64 4.31 -49.35
CA LYS A 8 6.77 3.62 -48.06
C LYS A 8 7.66 2.39 -48.27
N LEU A 9 8.56 2.09 -47.33
CA LEU A 9 9.03 0.72 -47.13
C LEU A 9 8.78 0.27 -45.69
N LEU A 10 8.06 -0.83 -45.61
CA LEU A 10 7.84 -1.66 -44.44
C LEU A 10 9.18 -2.25 -43.98
N ALA A 11 9.47 -2.17 -42.68
CA ALA A 11 10.43 -3.07 -42.06
C ALA A 11 9.65 -4.26 -41.48
N ALA A 12 9.75 -5.40 -42.15
CA ALA A 12 9.31 -6.68 -41.64
C ALA A 12 10.26 -7.12 -40.51
N SER A 13 9.69 -7.51 -39.38
CA SER A 13 10.42 -8.11 -38.26
C SER A 13 10.66 -9.59 -38.55
N THR A 14 11.88 -9.97 -38.92
CA THR A 14 12.34 -11.35 -38.84
C THR A 14 12.87 -11.61 -37.42
N VAL A 15 12.19 -12.52 -36.71
CA VAL A 15 12.66 -13.11 -35.46
C VAL A 15 13.65 -14.22 -35.82
N VAL A 16 14.89 -14.11 -35.34
CA VAL A 16 15.82 -15.24 -35.24
C VAL A 16 16.07 -15.48 -33.77
N THR A 17 15.67 -16.66 -33.31
CA THR A 17 15.94 -17.17 -31.96
C THR A 17 17.35 -17.77 -31.91
N GLY A 18 18.11 -17.39 -30.89
CA GLY A 18 19.39 -17.99 -30.54
C GLY A 18 19.56 -17.94 -29.03
N SER A 19 19.66 -19.12 -28.42
CA SER A 19 19.78 -19.35 -26.99
C SER A 19 21.18 -19.04 -26.47
N GLY A 20 21.27 -18.37 -25.31
CA GLY A 20 22.49 -18.30 -24.51
C GLY A 20 22.54 -17.09 -23.57
N GLY A 21 22.24 -17.32 -22.29
CA GLY A 21 22.86 -16.58 -21.18
C GLY A 21 22.46 -15.12 -20.90
N ILE A 22 21.98 -14.93 -19.66
CA ILE A 22 22.18 -13.74 -18.80
C ILE A 22 21.37 -12.47 -19.14
N GLY A 23 20.35 -12.23 -18.30
CA GLY A 23 19.98 -10.87 -17.87
C GLY A 23 18.92 -10.12 -18.70
N ALA A 24 17.64 -10.38 -18.44
CA ALA A 24 16.59 -9.42 -18.82
C ALA A 24 16.55 -8.27 -17.79
N LYS A 25 17.28 -7.18 -18.07
CA LYS A 25 16.96 -5.85 -17.50
C LYS A 25 15.80 -5.27 -18.30
N VAL A 26 14.61 -5.24 -17.70
CA VAL A 26 13.46 -4.53 -18.26
C VAL A 26 13.69 -3.03 -18.06
N TYR A 27 13.88 -2.31 -19.16
CA TYR A 27 13.80 -0.86 -19.20
C TYR A 27 12.38 -0.49 -19.65
N LEU A 28 11.61 0.18 -18.79
CA LEU A 28 10.40 0.88 -19.23
C LEU A 28 10.77 2.32 -19.61
N LYS A 29 10.58 2.57 -20.91
CA LYS A 29 10.81 3.81 -21.64
C LYS A 29 9.57 4.71 -21.52
N GLN A 30 9.81 5.97 -21.13
CA GLN A 30 9.12 7.22 -21.48
C GLN A 30 7.61 7.19 -21.77
N GLY A 31 6.85 7.88 -20.90
CA GLY A 31 5.54 8.46 -21.21
C GLY A 31 5.56 9.98 -21.06
N LYS A 32 5.72 10.67 -22.20
CA LYS A 32 5.39 12.07 -22.57
C LYS A 32 5.55 13.21 -21.53
N PRO A 33 6.45 14.20 -21.78
CA PRO A 33 6.30 15.53 -21.20
C PRO A 33 5.21 16.34 -21.92
N LEU A 34 4.35 16.99 -21.14
CA LEU A 34 3.38 17.97 -21.63
C LEU A 34 4.10 19.24 -22.12
N SER A 35 3.64 19.73 -23.26
CA SER A 35 4.18 20.82 -24.06
C SER A 35 4.33 22.14 -23.31
N ILE A 36 5.52 22.75 -23.36
CA ILE A 36 5.68 24.19 -23.13
C ILE A 36 5.97 24.84 -24.48
N LYS A 37 5.12 25.78 -24.87
CA LYS A 37 5.31 26.66 -26.04
C LYS A 37 6.56 27.52 -25.82
N THR A 38 7.64 27.25 -26.53
CA THR A 38 8.71 28.22 -26.74
C THR A 38 8.31 29.17 -27.87
N LEU A 39 8.05 30.42 -27.51
CA LEU A 39 8.10 31.55 -28.44
C LEU A 39 9.58 31.98 -28.53
N SER A 40 10.19 31.79 -29.70
CA SER A 40 11.40 32.52 -30.09
C SER A 40 11.04 33.98 -30.44
N PRO A 41 11.96 34.93 -30.18
CA PRO A 41 12.66 35.59 -31.30
C PRO A 41 14.18 35.68 -31.02
N SER A 42 15.01 35.22 -31.96
CA SER A 42 15.71 36.01 -33.00
C SER A 42 16.88 36.85 -32.48
N SER A 43 18.08 36.44 -32.86
CA SER A 43 19.37 37.11 -32.74
C SER A 43 19.61 38.14 -33.85
N GLU A 44 20.45 39.13 -33.53
CA GLU A 44 21.07 40.26 -34.30
C GLU A 44 20.64 41.60 -33.65
N GLU A 45 21.48 42.58 -33.28
CA GLU A 45 22.84 42.97 -33.63
C GLU A 45 23.44 43.93 -32.56
N LYS A 46 24.75 44.19 -32.62
CA LYS A 46 25.60 45.05 -31.76
C LYS A 46 25.14 46.52 -31.62
N VAL A 47 25.32 47.11 -30.43
CA VAL A 47 25.90 48.48 -30.23
C VAL A 47 26.65 48.55 -28.88
N ILE A 48 27.84 49.15 -28.90
CA ILE A 48 28.71 49.47 -27.76
C ILE A 48 28.28 50.81 -27.13
N SER A 49 28.18 50.88 -25.80
CA SER A 49 28.54 52.09 -25.02
C SER A 49 28.75 51.79 -23.54
N GLN A 50 29.89 52.25 -23.03
CA GLN A 50 30.30 52.28 -21.63
C GLN A 50 29.55 53.41 -20.90
N VAL A 51 28.98 53.18 -19.72
CA VAL A 51 28.90 54.17 -18.63
C VAL A 51 28.78 53.46 -17.27
N ALA A 52 29.63 53.90 -16.34
CA ALA A 52 29.56 53.89 -14.88
C ALA A 52 29.01 52.67 -14.10
N ASP A 53 29.96 52.09 -13.37
CA ASP A 53 29.87 51.42 -12.09
C ASP A 53 28.81 52.02 -11.13
N GLU A 54 27.71 51.30 -10.96
CA GLU A 54 26.87 51.36 -9.76
C GLU A 54 26.52 49.91 -9.42
N THR A 55 27.26 49.35 -8.46
CA THR A 55 27.05 48.00 -7.92
C THR A 55 25.72 47.93 -7.19
N THR A 56 24.63 47.76 -7.93
CA THR A 56 23.36 47.29 -7.37
C THR A 56 23.46 45.78 -7.22
N GLU A 57 23.60 45.32 -5.98
CA GLU A 57 23.42 43.91 -5.62
C GLU A 57 22.04 43.48 -6.07
N THR A 58 21.97 42.93 -7.28
CA THR A 58 20.81 42.20 -7.73
C THR A 58 20.86 40.90 -6.96
N THR A 59 20.14 40.80 -5.85
CA THR A 59 19.82 39.52 -5.23
C THR A 59 19.14 38.67 -6.30
N VAL A 60 19.94 37.84 -6.98
CA VAL A 60 19.42 36.76 -7.79
C VAL A 60 18.68 35.88 -6.81
N GLU A 61 17.35 35.98 -6.81
CA GLU A 61 16.47 35.10 -6.07
C GLU A 61 16.80 33.68 -6.53
N LYS A 62 17.63 32.98 -5.74
CA LYS A 62 18.03 31.61 -5.99
C LYS A 62 16.73 30.83 -6.12
N ALA A 63 16.47 30.27 -7.31
CA ALA A 63 15.29 29.46 -7.55
C ALA A 63 15.13 28.47 -6.37
N PRO A 64 13.93 28.32 -5.81
CA PRO A 64 13.74 27.58 -4.57
C PRO A 64 14.33 26.18 -4.73
N GLU A 65 15.28 25.86 -3.86
CA GLU A 65 15.97 24.57 -3.89
C GLU A 65 14.95 23.46 -3.66
N VAL A 66 14.87 22.51 -4.60
CA VAL A 66 13.93 21.39 -4.47
C VAL A 66 14.39 20.53 -3.30
N THR A 67 13.51 20.34 -2.31
CA THR A 67 13.75 19.51 -1.13
C THR A 67 12.97 18.22 -1.22
N PHE A 68 13.28 17.25 -0.35
CA PHE A 68 12.45 16.06 -0.20
C PHE A 68 11.00 16.43 0.13
N GLY A 69 10.79 17.39 1.03
CA GLY A 69 9.47 17.87 1.44
C GLY A 69 8.68 18.50 0.30
N SER A 70 9.30 19.35 -0.53
CA SER A 70 8.61 19.95 -1.67
C SER A 70 8.26 18.91 -2.73
N SER A 71 9.15 17.94 -3.01
CA SER A 71 8.89 16.85 -3.95
C SER A 71 7.70 15.96 -3.53
N LEU A 72 7.62 15.61 -2.24
CA LEU A 72 6.49 14.83 -1.70
C LEU A 72 5.18 15.63 -1.74
N THR A 73 5.22 16.91 -1.38
CA THR A 73 4.05 17.79 -1.41
C THR A 73 3.52 17.96 -2.83
N SER A 74 4.40 18.15 -3.83
CA SER A 74 4.01 18.18 -5.25
C SER A 74 3.40 16.87 -5.75
N SER A 75 3.66 15.76 -5.05
CA SER A 75 3.05 14.46 -5.30
C SER A 75 1.77 14.21 -4.48
N ASN A 76 1.21 15.27 -3.88
CA ASN A 76 0.01 15.27 -3.03
C ASN A 76 0.12 14.47 -1.72
N PHE A 77 1.32 14.26 -1.20
CA PHE A 77 1.48 13.71 0.15
C PHE A 77 1.39 14.81 1.21
N LYS A 78 0.66 14.53 2.28
CA LYS A 78 0.67 15.36 3.49
C LYS A 78 1.92 14.99 4.30
N ILE A 79 2.88 15.89 4.41
CA ILE A 79 4.13 15.63 5.14
C ILE A 79 3.95 15.81 6.65
N VAL A 80 4.77 15.10 7.44
CA VAL A 80 4.91 15.34 8.87
C VAL A 80 5.39 16.77 9.10
N SER A 81 4.76 17.47 10.04
CA SER A 81 5.04 18.86 10.38
C SER A 81 4.87 19.11 11.87
N GLU A 82 5.05 20.37 12.31
CA GLU A 82 4.87 20.72 13.72
C GLU A 82 3.46 20.48 14.25
N SER A 83 2.44 20.47 13.40
CA SER A 83 1.06 20.22 13.78
C SER A 83 0.66 18.75 13.77
N THR A 84 1.52 17.85 13.28
CA THR A 84 1.24 16.41 13.26
C THR A 84 1.18 15.87 14.69
N THR A 85 0.09 15.18 15.01
CA THR A 85 -0.17 14.68 16.37
C THR A 85 0.64 13.42 16.67
N GLU A 86 0.87 13.16 17.96
CA GLU A 86 1.51 11.93 18.45
C GLU A 86 0.82 10.67 17.91
N GLU A 87 -0.51 10.65 17.90
CA GLU A 87 -1.28 9.51 17.42
C GLU A 87 -1.00 9.21 15.94
N VAL A 88 -0.94 10.23 15.08
CA VAL A 88 -0.61 10.07 13.66
C VAL A 88 0.81 9.55 13.50
N LEU A 89 1.77 10.05 14.28
CA LEU A 89 3.16 9.58 14.27
C LEU A 89 3.25 8.10 14.66
N LEU A 90 2.53 7.66 15.69
CA LEU A 90 2.49 6.25 16.09
C LEU A 90 1.86 5.35 15.01
N ASN A 91 0.86 5.84 14.27
CA ASN A 91 0.29 5.12 13.14
C ASN A 91 1.28 5.01 11.96
N ILE A 92 2.02 6.09 11.65
CA ILE A 92 3.11 6.07 10.65
C ILE A 92 4.15 5.02 11.03
N LEU A 93 4.57 4.99 12.30
CA LEU A 93 5.55 4.03 12.80
C LEU A 93 5.10 2.57 12.72
N MET A 94 3.81 2.34 12.47
CA MET A 94 3.20 1.02 12.44
C MET A 94 2.49 0.73 11.11
N GLU A 95 2.81 1.44 10.02
CA GLU A 95 2.12 1.25 8.74
C GLU A 95 2.52 -0.04 7.97
N ARG A 96 3.57 -0.75 8.41
CA ARG A 96 4.00 -1.99 7.77
C ARG A 96 3.08 -3.16 8.08
N LEU A 97 2.36 -3.66 7.07
CA LEU A 97 1.42 -4.77 7.14
C LEU A 97 2.10 -6.14 7.06
N ASP A 98 2.92 -6.46 8.05
CA ASP A 98 3.56 -7.78 8.18
C ASP A 98 2.93 -8.60 9.33
N PRO A 99 2.03 -9.55 9.03
CA PRO A 99 1.33 -10.34 10.04
C PRO A 99 2.21 -11.44 10.66
N SER A 100 3.42 -11.67 10.13
CA SER A 100 4.37 -12.69 10.61
C SER A 100 5.15 -12.26 11.86
N LYS A 101 5.12 -10.97 12.20
CA LYS A 101 5.87 -10.41 13.34
C LYS A 101 5.24 -10.77 14.67
N ASP A 102 5.64 -11.93 15.20
CA ASP A 102 5.24 -12.48 16.49
C ASP A 102 6.30 -12.35 17.59
N THR A 103 7.40 -11.64 17.30
CA THR A 103 8.49 -11.34 18.23
C THR A 103 8.75 -9.84 18.30
N ALA A 104 9.23 -9.37 19.46
CA ALA A 104 9.64 -7.98 19.63
C ALA A 104 10.67 -7.59 18.55
N GLN A 105 10.59 -6.35 18.08
CA GLN A 105 11.47 -5.84 17.01
C GLN A 105 12.16 -4.56 17.47
N GLU A 106 13.37 -4.35 16.97
CA GLU A 106 14.12 -3.11 17.16
C GLU A 106 14.64 -2.61 15.81
N TYR A 107 14.32 -1.36 15.50
CA TYR A 107 14.97 -0.63 14.43
C TYR A 107 16.07 0.23 15.05
N LYS A 108 17.29 0.09 14.54
CA LYS A 108 18.45 0.89 14.95
C LYS A 108 18.47 2.24 14.24
N ASP A 109 19.37 3.13 14.66
CA ASP A 109 19.62 4.39 13.96
C ASP A 109 19.79 4.21 12.45
N ASN A 110 19.26 5.17 11.69
CA ASN A 110 19.33 5.22 10.23
C ASN A 110 18.69 4.01 9.51
N ARG A 111 18.01 3.11 10.24
CA ARG A 111 17.41 1.92 9.64
C ARG A 111 16.20 2.26 8.78
N ILE A 112 15.36 3.16 9.26
CA ILE A 112 14.09 3.51 8.64
C ILE A 112 14.34 4.46 7.46
N PHE A 113 15.04 5.56 7.73
CA PHE A 113 15.60 6.51 6.77
C PHE A 113 16.87 7.13 7.37
N THR A 114 17.75 7.72 6.54
CA THR A 114 18.92 8.46 7.07
C THR A 114 18.45 9.55 8.02
N GLY A 115 19.00 9.64 9.24
CA GLY A 115 18.57 10.56 10.29
C GLY A 115 17.58 9.97 11.31
N SER A 116 16.93 8.84 10.99
CA SER A 116 15.99 8.19 11.91
C SER A 116 16.65 7.66 13.19
N LYS A 117 15.93 7.77 14.30
CA LYS A 117 16.32 7.29 15.64
C LYS A 117 15.85 5.85 15.88
N PRO A 118 16.38 5.17 16.92
CA PRO A 118 15.99 3.81 17.23
C PRO A 118 14.55 3.73 17.71
N ILE A 119 13.86 2.63 17.37
CA ILE A 119 12.47 2.38 17.76
C ILE A 119 12.32 0.92 18.16
N LYS A 120 11.64 0.69 19.29
CA LYS A 120 11.34 -0.65 19.79
C LYS A 120 9.85 -0.92 19.72
N TYR A 121 9.54 -2.13 19.28
CA TYR A 121 8.19 -2.64 19.15
C TYR A 121 8.01 -3.84 20.08
N GLY A 122 6.99 -3.75 20.94
CA GLY A 122 6.55 -4.87 21.75
C GLY A 122 5.62 -5.81 20.98
N VAL A 123 5.24 -6.90 21.64
CA VAL A 123 4.21 -7.83 21.15
C VAL A 123 3.15 -8.05 22.23
N LYS A 124 1.94 -8.40 21.80
CA LYS A 124 0.84 -8.78 22.68
C LYS A 124 0.24 -10.10 22.20
N SER A 125 0.00 -11.01 23.13
CA SER A 125 -0.65 -12.29 22.86
C SER A 125 -2.10 -12.25 23.30
N PHE A 126 -2.98 -12.72 22.43
CA PHE A 126 -4.40 -12.93 22.69
C PHE A 126 -4.70 -14.42 22.71
N THR A 127 -5.70 -14.81 23.52
CA THR A 127 -6.18 -16.20 23.58
C THR A 127 -7.64 -16.24 23.13
N GLY A 128 -7.93 -17.05 22.12
CA GLY A 128 -9.27 -17.23 21.56
C GLY A 128 -10.08 -18.35 22.23
N LYS A 129 -11.27 -18.62 21.70
CA LYS A 129 -12.26 -19.60 22.23
C LYS A 129 -11.76 -21.06 22.29
N ASP A 130 -10.72 -21.41 21.53
CA ASP A 130 -10.17 -22.77 21.46
C ASP A 130 -8.77 -22.90 22.08
N ASN A 131 -8.41 -22.00 23.01
CA ASN A 131 -7.05 -21.85 23.56
C ASN A 131 -5.95 -21.57 22.52
N LYS A 132 -6.31 -21.37 21.25
CA LYS A 132 -5.39 -20.91 20.21
C LYS A 132 -4.90 -19.51 20.52
N LYS A 133 -3.60 -19.30 20.32
CA LYS A 133 -2.93 -18.04 20.63
C LYS A 133 -2.66 -17.26 19.35
N LEU A 134 -2.75 -15.94 19.46
CA LEU A 134 -2.36 -15.02 18.41
C LEU A 134 -1.48 -13.93 19.01
N THR A 135 -0.22 -13.90 18.59
CA THR A 135 0.73 -12.86 19.00
C THR A 135 0.89 -11.85 17.87
N VAL A 136 0.64 -10.58 18.19
CA VAL A 136 0.71 -9.47 17.24
C VAL A 136 1.70 -8.40 17.72
N LEU A 137 2.34 -7.72 16.76
CA LEU A 137 3.19 -6.57 17.02
C LEU A 137 2.34 -5.39 17.51
N GLN A 138 2.78 -4.72 18.57
CA GLN A 138 2.10 -3.57 19.17
C GLN A 138 2.75 -2.26 18.72
N LYS A 139 1.92 -1.20 18.65
CA LYS A 139 2.41 0.18 18.46
C LYS A 139 3.61 0.45 19.37
N PRO A 140 4.63 1.16 18.87
CA PRO A 140 5.75 1.56 19.72
C PRO A 140 5.24 2.52 20.80
N ASP A 141 6.02 2.67 21.86
CA ASP A 141 5.70 3.58 22.96
C ASP A 141 5.68 5.04 22.50
N LYS A 142 4.85 5.87 23.15
CA LYS A 142 4.69 7.30 22.86
C LYS A 142 6.02 8.07 22.89
N GLN A 143 6.98 7.63 23.70
CA GLN A 143 8.31 8.25 23.80
C GLN A 143 9.04 8.38 22.45
N TYR A 144 8.76 7.50 21.48
CA TYR A 144 9.43 7.52 20.17
C TYR A 144 8.86 8.57 19.20
N ALA A 145 7.68 9.16 19.49
CA ALA A 145 6.99 10.03 18.56
C ALA A 145 7.72 11.37 18.32
N ALA A 146 8.23 12.00 19.38
CA ALA A 146 8.89 13.31 19.28
C ALA A 146 10.19 13.24 18.47
N ASP A 147 11.04 12.26 18.75
CA ASP A 147 12.30 12.02 18.04
C ASP A 147 12.06 11.70 16.56
N HIS A 148 11.04 10.88 16.27
CA HIS A 148 10.65 10.56 14.89
C HIS A 148 10.17 11.80 14.14
N LYS A 149 9.32 12.62 14.77
CA LYS A 149 8.82 13.88 14.20
C LYS A 149 9.97 14.81 13.84
N GLN A 150 10.90 15.04 14.77
CA GLN A 150 12.04 15.92 14.54
C GLN A 150 12.94 15.41 13.41
N ALA A 151 13.26 14.10 13.41
CA ALA A 151 14.04 13.48 12.35
C ALA A 151 13.37 13.65 10.97
N CYS A 152 12.05 13.50 10.90
CA CYS A 152 11.31 13.77 9.67
C CYS A 152 11.40 15.23 9.22
N ILE A 153 11.15 16.19 10.13
CA ILE A 153 11.18 17.63 9.80
C ILE A 153 12.57 18.05 9.30
N GLU A 154 13.64 17.54 9.91
CA GLU A 154 15.01 17.84 9.51
C GLU A 154 15.35 17.25 8.14
N GLU A 155 15.02 15.98 7.90
CA GLU A 155 15.32 15.32 6.62
C GLU A 155 14.49 15.87 5.46
N LEU A 156 13.23 16.23 5.70
CA LEU A 156 12.35 16.80 4.67
C LEU A 156 12.85 18.16 4.15
N LYS A 157 13.65 18.89 4.93
CA LYS A 157 14.25 20.17 4.54
C LYS A 157 15.50 20.02 3.66
N LYS A 158 16.07 18.81 3.57
CA LYS A 158 17.30 18.60 2.81
C LYS A 158 17.07 18.68 1.29
N PRO A 159 18.10 19.09 0.53
CA PRO A 159 18.03 19.12 -0.93
C PRO A 159 17.75 17.74 -1.52
N TYR A 160 17.04 17.70 -2.64
CA TYR A 160 16.70 16.47 -3.36
C TYR A 160 17.12 16.56 -4.82
N ASP A 161 17.97 15.61 -5.26
CA ASP A 161 18.29 15.42 -6.68
C ASP A 161 17.57 14.20 -7.27
N GLN A 162 16.60 14.48 -8.16
CA GLN A 162 15.86 13.45 -8.89
C GLN A 162 16.70 12.61 -9.86
N ASN A 163 17.97 12.93 -10.08
CA ASN A 163 18.88 12.12 -10.89
C ASN A 163 19.73 11.18 -10.02
N ASN A 164 19.80 11.42 -8.72
CA ASN A 164 20.57 10.63 -7.77
C ASN A 164 19.77 9.41 -7.26
N SER A 165 20.37 8.22 -7.33
CA SER A 165 19.70 6.97 -6.91
C SER A 165 19.56 6.84 -5.40
N THR A 166 20.52 7.34 -4.63
CA THR A 166 20.46 7.39 -3.16
C THR A 166 19.34 8.31 -2.70
N ASP A 167 19.21 9.48 -3.32
CA ASP A 167 18.15 10.43 -3.03
C ASP A 167 16.78 9.85 -3.38
N LYS A 168 16.63 9.13 -4.50
CA LYS A 168 15.38 8.40 -4.81
C LYS A 168 15.02 7.37 -3.75
N ALA A 169 16.02 6.62 -3.28
CA ALA A 169 15.80 5.63 -2.23
C ALA A 169 15.40 6.31 -0.91
N GLN A 170 16.04 7.42 -0.56
CA GLN A 170 15.72 8.23 0.62
C GLN A 170 14.33 8.85 0.51
N LEU A 171 13.96 9.46 -0.64
CA LEU A 171 12.62 9.99 -0.91
C LEU A 171 11.56 8.90 -0.75
N SER A 172 11.81 7.68 -1.24
CA SER A 172 10.87 6.56 -1.06
C SER A 172 10.69 6.18 0.42
N ARG A 173 11.75 6.26 1.23
CA ARG A 173 11.68 6.01 2.67
C ARG A 173 10.98 7.15 3.40
N LEU A 174 11.28 8.42 3.07
CA LEU A 174 10.60 9.58 3.65
C LEU A 174 9.12 9.61 3.27
N ARG A 175 8.76 9.14 2.07
CA ARG A 175 7.34 8.93 1.71
C ARG A 175 6.66 7.94 2.64
N GLU A 176 7.30 6.81 2.95
CA GLU A 176 6.78 5.79 3.87
C GLU A 176 6.69 6.35 5.30
N TRP A 177 7.75 6.98 5.79
CA TRP A 177 7.89 7.24 7.23
C TRP A 177 7.70 8.68 7.68
N CYS A 178 7.57 9.63 6.77
CA CYS A 178 7.46 11.06 7.06
C CYS A 178 6.29 11.74 6.34
N THR A 179 5.27 10.97 5.97
CA THR A 179 3.99 11.48 5.47
C THR A 179 2.87 10.92 6.31
N GLU A 180 1.78 11.67 6.46
CA GLU A 180 0.55 11.23 7.12
C GLU A 180 -0.28 10.38 6.14
N PRO A 181 -0.31 9.05 6.30
CA PRO A 181 -0.90 8.18 5.29
C PRO A 181 -2.42 8.10 5.46
N LYS A 182 -3.13 8.03 4.34
CA LYS A 182 -4.48 7.49 4.28
C LYS A 182 -4.45 5.97 4.13
N VAL A 183 -5.58 5.31 4.33
CA VAL A 183 -5.71 3.85 4.10
C VAL A 183 -5.23 3.47 2.68
N ARG A 184 -5.63 4.23 1.65
CA ARG A 184 -5.19 3.98 0.27
C ARG A 184 -3.67 4.04 0.09
N ASP A 185 -2.99 4.92 0.83
CA ASP A 185 -1.55 5.12 0.70
C ASP A 185 -0.82 3.92 1.28
N VAL A 186 -1.28 3.42 2.43
CA VAL A 186 -0.74 2.20 3.04
C VAL A 186 -0.95 1.00 2.12
N LEU A 187 -2.18 0.79 1.61
CA LEU A 187 -2.44 -0.32 0.68
C LEU A 187 -1.52 -0.26 -0.56
N GLY A 188 -1.33 0.94 -1.13
CA GLY A 188 -0.43 1.14 -2.26
C GLY A 188 1.05 0.91 -1.92
N ARG A 189 1.51 1.32 -0.74
CA ARG A 189 2.88 1.02 -0.24
C ARG A 189 3.12 -0.48 -0.15
N HIS A 190 2.09 -1.22 0.23
CA HIS A 190 2.04 -2.69 0.30
C HIS A 190 1.69 -3.37 -1.02
N LYS A 191 1.82 -2.67 -2.15
CA LYS A 191 1.69 -3.23 -3.51
C LYS A 191 0.30 -3.79 -3.83
N PHE A 192 -0.73 -3.43 -3.05
CA PHE A 192 -2.09 -3.68 -3.46
C PHE A 192 -2.52 -2.68 -4.53
N THR A 193 -3.21 -3.17 -5.56
CA THR A 193 -3.86 -2.33 -6.56
C THR A 193 -5.22 -1.91 -6.04
N VAL A 194 -5.34 -0.68 -5.52
CA VAL A 194 -6.61 -0.13 -5.05
C VAL A 194 -7.58 0.03 -6.23
N LEU A 195 -8.81 -0.45 -6.05
CA LEU A 195 -9.81 -0.41 -7.11
C LEU A 195 -10.44 0.99 -7.25
N LYS A 196 -10.76 1.38 -8.48
CA LYS A 196 -11.46 2.64 -8.77
C LYS A 196 -12.93 2.53 -8.36
N THR A 197 -13.41 3.56 -7.67
CA THR A 197 -14.79 3.67 -7.20
C THR A 197 -15.68 4.55 -8.08
N GLU A 198 -15.09 5.41 -8.93
CA GLU A 198 -15.83 6.45 -9.67
C GLU A 198 -16.30 6.02 -11.07
N ASN A 199 -15.75 4.93 -11.61
CA ASN A 199 -16.06 4.48 -12.97
C ASN A 199 -16.18 2.94 -13.05
N LYS A 200 -16.44 2.44 -14.26
CA LYS A 200 -16.67 1.00 -14.52
C LYS A 200 -15.40 0.22 -14.89
N ASP A 201 -14.23 0.86 -14.93
CA ASP A 201 -12.98 0.24 -15.39
C ASP A 201 -12.62 -1.03 -14.62
N HIS A 202 -13.04 -1.10 -13.35
CA HIS A 202 -12.69 -2.18 -12.42
C HIS A 202 -13.89 -3.06 -12.05
N ASP A 203 -15.02 -2.98 -12.76
CA ASP A 203 -16.25 -3.72 -12.43
C ASP A 203 -16.05 -5.24 -12.39
N GLU A 204 -15.19 -5.79 -13.25
CA GLU A 204 -14.86 -7.22 -13.22
C GLU A 204 -14.12 -7.64 -11.94
N HIS A 205 -13.28 -6.77 -11.38
CA HIS A 205 -12.63 -7.05 -10.09
C HIS A 205 -13.63 -6.93 -8.93
N TRP A 206 -14.55 -5.97 -8.99
CA TRP A 206 -15.64 -5.88 -8.01
C TRP A 206 -16.52 -7.13 -8.04
N LYS A 207 -16.83 -7.66 -9.22
CA LYS A 207 -17.54 -8.93 -9.37
C LYS A 207 -16.75 -10.11 -8.79
N GLU A 208 -15.45 -10.16 -9.05
CA GLU A 208 -14.56 -11.18 -8.49
C GLU A 208 -14.57 -11.15 -6.95
N ILE A 209 -14.57 -9.96 -6.34
CA ILE A 209 -14.66 -9.80 -4.89
C ILE A 209 -15.98 -10.35 -4.34
N ILE A 210 -17.11 -9.97 -4.94
CA ILE A 210 -18.44 -10.44 -4.48
C ILE A 210 -18.53 -11.97 -4.60
N LYS A 211 -18.02 -12.54 -5.69
CA LYS A 211 -17.95 -13.99 -5.91
C LYS A 211 -16.89 -14.72 -5.07
N GLY A 212 -16.00 -13.98 -4.40
CA GLY A 212 -14.82 -14.53 -3.70
C GLY A 212 -15.16 -15.42 -2.50
N GLY A 213 -16.38 -15.32 -1.99
CA GLY A 213 -16.92 -16.20 -0.95
C GLY A 213 -17.26 -15.51 0.36
N TRP A 214 -16.79 -14.27 0.60
CA TRP A 214 -17.14 -13.53 1.82
C TRP A 214 -18.65 -13.30 1.99
N PHE A 215 -19.41 -13.35 0.90
CA PHE A 215 -20.87 -13.23 0.89
C PHE A 215 -21.59 -14.57 0.68
N SER A 216 -20.91 -15.71 0.87
CA SER A 216 -21.48 -17.04 0.69
C SER A 216 -21.70 -17.78 2.02
N LYS A 217 -22.50 -18.85 1.96
CA LYS A 217 -22.72 -19.80 3.05
C LYS A 217 -22.14 -21.16 2.67
N THR A 218 -21.46 -21.82 3.61
CA THR A 218 -20.95 -23.20 3.44
C THR A 218 -21.33 -24.01 4.67
N GLY A 219 -22.21 -25.01 4.48
CA GLY A 219 -22.86 -25.70 5.60
C GLY A 219 -23.60 -24.68 6.47
N GLU A 220 -23.32 -24.69 7.78
CA GLU A 220 -23.87 -23.71 8.73
C GLU A 220 -23.07 -22.40 8.80
N THR A 221 -21.91 -22.32 8.15
CA THR A 221 -21.03 -21.14 8.24
C THR A 221 -21.45 -20.07 7.25
N LYS A 222 -21.86 -18.91 7.78
CA LYS A 222 -22.14 -17.68 7.03
C LYS A 222 -20.89 -16.81 7.02
N TYR A 223 -20.19 -16.70 5.90
CA TYR A 223 -18.94 -15.95 5.86
C TYR A 223 -19.13 -14.44 5.98
N TRP A 224 -20.32 -13.94 5.67
CA TRP A 224 -20.63 -12.51 5.85
C TRP A 224 -20.72 -12.12 7.32
N ASP A 225 -20.95 -13.06 8.23
CA ASP A 225 -20.91 -12.84 9.69
C ASP A 225 -19.46 -12.85 10.22
N LYS A 226 -18.48 -13.16 9.37
CA LYS A 226 -17.03 -13.23 9.70
C LYS A 226 -16.25 -12.00 9.21
N GLN A 227 -16.95 -10.97 8.75
CA GLN A 227 -16.40 -9.69 8.32
C GLN A 227 -17.26 -8.54 8.87
N SER A 228 -16.72 -7.33 8.96
CA SER A 228 -17.44 -6.14 9.46
C SER A 228 -17.62 -5.02 8.43
N PHE A 229 -17.01 -5.18 7.26
CA PHE A 229 -16.89 -4.15 6.23
C PHE A 229 -18.24 -3.78 5.62
N ILE A 230 -19.09 -4.79 5.35
CA ILE A 230 -20.44 -4.62 4.82
C ILE A 230 -21.44 -5.25 5.78
N THR A 231 -22.36 -4.47 6.33
CA THR A 231 -23.33 -4.94 7.33
C THR A 231 -24.74 -4.42 7.07
N GLY A 232 -25.72 -4.89 7.85
CA GLY A 232 -27.07 -4.32 7.87
C GLY A 232 -27.77 -4.31 6.51
N ALA A 233 -28.31 -3.15 6.13
CA ALA A 233 -29.07 -2.99 4.89
C ALA A 233 -28.20 -3.14 3.63
N GLU A 234 -26.92 -2.79 3.71
CA GLU A 234 -25.97 -2.95 2.60
C GLU A 234 -25.65 -4.41 2.33
N LEU A 235 -25.47 -5.20 3.40
CA LEU A 235 -25.29 -6.65 3.29
C LEU A 235 -26.49 -7.29 2.60
N LYS A 236 -27.72 -6.94 2.99
CA LYS A 236 -28.94 -7.44 2.35
C LYS A 236 -29.01 -7.13 0.86
N LYS A 237 -28.47 -5.99 0.41
CA LYS A 237 -28.37 -5.70 -1.03
C LYS A 237 -27.44 -6.67 -1.76
N ILE A 238 -26.36 -7.10 -1.11
CA ILE A 238 -25.41 -8.05 -1.70
C ILE A 238 -25.97 -9.47 -1.69
N ILE A 239 -26.40 -10.01 -0.55
CA ILE A 239 -26.83 -11.42 -0.45
C ILE A 239 -28.29 -11.65 -0.82
N GLY A 240 -29.11 -10.59 -0.91
CA GLY A 240 -30.56 -10.68 -1.06
C GLY A 240 -31.26 -11.07 0.24
N ASP A 241 -32.52 -11.50 0.12
CA ASP A 241 -33.33 -11.98 1.26
C ASP A 241 -33.12 -13.48 1.56
N SER A 242 -32.25 -14.17 0.80
CA SER A 242 -31.99 -15.60 0.92
C SER A 242 -30.93 -15.89 1.99
N ASP A 243 -31.20 -16.87 2.85
CA ASP A 243 -30.20 -17.37 3.81
C ASP A 243 -29.08 -18.20 3.15
N ALA A 244 -29.15 -18.44 1.83
CA ALA A 244 -28.13 -19.17 1.10
C ALA A 244 -26.87 -18.34 0.80
N GLY A 245 -26.92 -17.01 1.01
CA GLY A 245 -25.87 -16.10 0.56
C GLY A 245 -25.93 -15.81 -0.93
N PHE A 246 -24.90 -15.13 -1.43
CA PHE A 246 -24.77 -14.75 -2.83
C PHE A 246 -24.39 -15.96 -3.72
N THR A 247 -25.17 -16.22 -4.77
CA THR A 247 -24.96 -17.35 -5.69
C THR A 247 -25.05 -16.99 -7.19
N GLY A 248 -25.13 -15.69 -7.53
CA GLY A 248 -25.45 -15.22 -8.88
C GLY A 248 -24.34 -14.47 -9.61
N GLU A 249 -24.75 -13.71 -10.64
CA GLU A 249 -23.90 -12.70 -11.26
C GLU A 249 -24.10 -11.36 -10.53
N PRO A 250 -23.04 -10.69 -10.06
CA PRO A 250 -23.19 -9.45 -9.32
C PRO A 250 -23.76 -8.33 -10.20
N THR A 251 -24.76 -7.63 -9.68
CA THR A 251 -25.40 -6.50 -10.35
C THR A 251 -24.65 -5.19 -10.10
N ASP A 252 -24.92 -4.17 -10.92
CA ASP A 252 -24.37 -2.81 -10.74
C ASP A 252 -24.69 -2.22 -9.35
N ASP A 253 -25.87 -2.53 -8.81
CA ASP A 253 -26.29 -2.09 -7.47
C ASP A 253 -25.44 -2.75 -6.37
N GLN A 254 -25.14 -4.04 -6.51
CA GLN A 254 -24.29 -4.77 -5.57
C GLN A 254 -22.83 -4.30 -5.63
N ILE A 255 -22.33 -4.03 -6.83
CA ILE A 255 -21.00 -3.43 -7.04
C ILE A 255 -20.94 -2.04 -6.40
N SER A 256 -22.01 -1.24 -6.53
CA SER A 256 -22.08 0.12 -5.97
C SER A 256 -22.01 0.12 -4.44
N VAL A 257 -22.54 -0.90 -3.76
CA VAL A 257 -22.37 -1.07 -2.31
C VAL A 257 -20.89 -1.13 -1.92
N LEU A 258 -20.11 -2.00 -2.58
CA LEU A 258 -18.67 -2.11 -2.31
C LEU A 258 -17.92 -0.81 -2.67
N LYS A 259 -18.22 -0.20 -3.81
CA LYS A 259 -17.60 1.07 -4.22
C LYS A 259 -17.82 2.17 -3.19
N ASN A 260 -19.02 2.30 -2.65
CA ASN A 260 -19.35 3.32 -1.65
C ASN A 260 -18.63 3.07 -0.33
N ALA A 261 -18.64 1.83 0.17
CA ALA A 261 -17.91 1.45 1.38
C ALA A 261 -16.40 1.70 1.23
N CYS A 262 -15.82 1.32 0.09
CA CYS A 262 -14.42 1.56 -0.22
C CYS A 262 -14.09 3.04 -0.35
N LYS A 263 -14.92 3.84 -1.00
CA LYS A 263 -14.74 5.29 -1.09
C LYS A 263 -14.72 5.94 0.30
N ALA A 264 -15.60 5.50 1.19
CA ALA A 264 -15.67 6.01 2.55
C ALA A 264 -14.40 5.69 3.35
N VAL A 265 -13.84 4.48 3.22
CA VAL A 265 -12.66 4.05 4.01
C VAL A 265 -11.33 4.50 3.42
N LEU A 266 -11.15 4.44 2.10
CA LEU A 266 -9.86 4.62 1.43
C LEU A 266 -9.23 6.00 1.66
N ASP A 267 -10.03 7.05 1.82
CA ASP A 267 -9.57 8.42 2.02
C ASP A 267 -9.46 8.84 3.50
N THR A 268 -9.78 7.95 4.44
CA THR A 268 -9.61 8.20 5.88
C THR A 268 -8.14 8.14 6.29
N PRO A 269 -7.73 8.87 7.35
CA PRO A 269 -6.43 8.71 7.98
C PRO A 269 -6.21 7.25 8.38
N PHE A 270 -5.02 6.72 8.11
CA PHE A 270 -4.67 5.37 8.53
C PHE A 270 -4.52 5.30 10.05
N THR A 271 -5.21 4.33 10.64
CA THR A 271 -5.08 3.96 12.04
C THR A 271 -4.83 2.46 12.16
N ARG A 272 -4.01 2.07 13.14
CA ARG A 272 -3.73 0.67 13.45
C ARG A 272 -3.52 0.46 14.93
N GLU A 273 -4.36 -0.35 15.55
CA GLU A 273 -4.20 -0.75 16.95
C GLU A 273 -3.62 -2.16 17.05
N ASN A 274 -4.20 -3.13 16.34
CA ASN A 274 -3.95 -4.54 16.60
C ASN A 274 -3.89 -5.36 15.30
N PHE A 275 -2.99 -5.01 14.39
CA PHE A 275 -2.84 -5.80 13.17
C PHE A 275 -2.09 -7.12 13.42
N TYR A 276 -2.61 -8.26 13.00
CA TYR A 276 -3.92 -8.49 12.38
C TYR A 276 -4.82 -9.25 13.35
N LEU A 277 -6.09 -8.88 13.41
CA LEU A 277 -7.11 -9.52 14.23
C LEU A 277 -8.35 -9.65 13.36
N THR A 278 -8.78 -10.89 13.10
CA THR A 278 -9.98 -11.15 12.31
C THR A 278 -11.24 -10.95 13.15
N THR A 279 -12.34 -10.55 12.52
CA THR A 279 -13.67 -10.48 13.18
C THR A 279 -14.02 -11.80 13.87
N ASP A 280 -13.72 -12.93 13.22
CA ASP A 280 -13.87 -14.27 13.80
C ASP A 280 -13.09 -14.44 15.12
N PHE A 281 -11.81 -14.09 15.13
CA PHE A 281 -10.99 -14.20 16.34
C PHE A 281 -11.45 -13.24 17.43
N LEU A 282 -11.76 -11.98 17.09
CA LEU A 282 -12.26 -10.97 18.03
C LEU A 282 -13.53 -11.42 18.76
N SER A 283 -14.44 -12.10 18.04
CA SER A 283 -15.66 -12.67 18.62
C SER A 283 -15.38 -13.76 19.67
N GLY A 284 -14.18 -14.34 19.63
CA GLY A 284 -13.72 -15.42 20.50
C GLY A 284 -12.70 -15.02 21.56
N ILE A 285 -12.24 -13.77 21.62
CA ILE A 285 -11.31 -13.34 22.68
C ILE A 285 -12.03 -13.39 24.04
N THR A 286 -11.39 -14.08 24.99
CA THR A 286 -11.79 -14.14 26.39
C THR A 286 -10.85 -13.26 27.23
N GLY A 287 -11.36 -12.67 28.32
CA GLY A 287 -10.52 -11.97 29.31
C GLY A 287 -9.85 -10.66 28.88
N SER A 288 -10.27 -10.04 27.76
CA SER A 288 -9.80 -8.70 27.35
C SER A 288 -10.95 -7.70 27.46
N ASP A 289 -10.83 -6.71 28.35
CA ASP A 289 -11.76 -5.58 28.49
C ASP A 289 -10.96 -4.26 28.55
N PRO A 290 -11.15 -3.30 27.63
CA PRO A 290 -12.03 -3.38 26.45
C PRO A 290 -11.54 -4.41 25.42
N LYS A 291 -12.49 -5.01 24.70
CA LYS A 291 -12.16 -5.90 23.58
C LYS A 291 -11.47 -5.09 22.47
N PRO A 292 -10.40 -5.62 21.86
CA PRO A 292 -9.77 -4.96 20.72
C PRO A 292 -10.76 -4.87 19.56
N THR A 293 -10.65 -3.80 18.77
CA THR A 293 -11.39 -3.63 17.53
C THR A 293 -10.53 -4.04 16.35
N MET A 294 -11.18 -4.35 15.23
CA MET A 294 -10.48 -4.59 13.97
C MET A 294 -10.08 -3.25 13.35
N ASP A 295 -8.89 -3.21 12.76
CA ASP A 295 -8.45 -2.00 12.05
C ASP A 295 -9.12 -1.94 10.67
N PRO A 296 -9.74 -0.81 10.27
CA PRO A 296 -10.51 -0.71 9.03
C PRO A 296 -9.74 -1.08 7.76
N PHE A 297 -8.43 -0.82 7.73
CA PHE A 297 -7.60 -1.12 6.57
C PHE A 297 -7.50 -2.64 6.29
N GLN A 298 -7.68 -3.49 7.31
CA GLN A 298 -7.53 -4.94 7.18
C GLN A 298 -8.53 -5.50 6.19
N GLU A 299 -9.79 -5.07 6.29
CA GLU A 299 -10.86 -5.46 5.38
C GLU A 299 -10.89 -4.62 4.11
N ALA A 300 -10.43 -3.37 4.16
CA ALA A 300 -10.20 -2.59 2.95
C ALA A 300 -9.22 -3.29 1.99
N ALA A 301 -8.20 -3.98 2.50
CA ALA A 301 -7.33 -4.81 1.67
C ALA A 301 -8.09 -5.98 1.01
N LEU A 302 -9.07 -6.57 1.69
CA LEU A 302 -9.87 -7.69 1.19
C LEU A 302 -10.87 -7.26 0.11
N PHE A 303 -11.51 -6.11 0.32
CA PHE A 303 -12.66 -5.67 -0.47
C PHE A 303 -12.38 -4.52 -1.44
N CYS A 304 -11.35 -3.70 -1.21
CA CYS A 304 -11.08 -2.49 -2.00
C CYS A 304 -9.87 -2.60 -2.92
N THR A 305 -9.29 -3.79 -3.04
CA THR A 305 -8.10 -4.03 -3.85
C THR A 305 -8.33 -5.15 -4.84
N GLN A 306 -7.59 -5.14 -5.94
CA GLN A 306 -7.59 -6.25 -6.88
C GLN A 306 -7.19 -7.55 -6.14
N PRO A 307 -7.93 -8.65 -6.31
CA PRO A 307 -7.60 -9.91 -5.65
C PRO A 307 -6.15 -10.34 -5.90
N ALA A 308 -5.40 -10.49 -4.81
CA ALA A 308 -4.01 -10.89 -4.83
C ALA A 308 -3.82 -12.17 -4.02
N THR A 309 -2.95 -13.07 -4.48
CA THR A 309 -2.67 -14.31 -3.74
C THR A 309 -1.68 -14.08 -2.60
N VAL A 310 -1.71 -14.94 -1.59
CA VAL A 310 -0.73 -14.96 -0.49
C VAL A 310 0.68 -15.06 -1.05
N HIS A 311 0.89 -15.96 -2.02
CA HIS A 311 2.17 -16.09 -2.72
C HIS A 311 2.63 -14.78 -3.34
N HIS A 312 1.75 -14.09 -4.08
CA HIS A 312 2.07 -12.84 -4.74
C HIS A 312 2.46 -11.76 -3.71
N TYR A 313 1.69 -11.63 -2.63
CA TYR A 313 1.98 -10.63 -1.60
C TYR A 313 3.30 -10.89 -0.86
N ILE A 314 3.58 -12.14 -0.48
CA ILE A 314 4.85 -12.50 0.18
C ILE A 314 6.04 -12.17 -0.72
N THR A 315 5.97 -12.52 -2.00
CA THR A 315 7.09 -12.35 -2.95
C THR A 315 7.26 -10.90 -3.41
N VAL A 316 6.17 -10.18 -3.66
CA VAL A 316 6.20 -8.83 -4.27
C VAL A 316 6.19 -7.72 -3.23
N ALA A 317 5.33 -7.82 -2.20
CA ALA A 317 5.19 -6.78 -1.19
C ALA A 317 6.18 -6.98 -0.04
N LEU A 318 6.23 -8.18 0.54
CA LEU A 318 7.09 -8.47 1.69
C LEU A 318 8.52 -8.86 1.30
N GLN A 319 8.76 -9.17 0.02
CA GLN A 319 10.05 -9.63 -0.51
C GLN A 319 10.62 -10.85 0.24
N GLY A 320 9.74 -11.70 0.76
CA GLY A 320 10.07 -12.94 1.46
C GLY A 320 10.03 -14.17 0.55
N THR A 321 10.07 -15.33 1.17
CA THR A 321 9.97 -16.63 0.50
C THR A 321 8.75 -17.37 1.06
N PRO A 322 7.78 -17.77 0.22
CA PRO A 322 6.65 -18.58 0.68
C PRO A 322 7.13 -19.94 1.21
N ILE A 323 6.62 -20.37 2.35
CA ILE A 323 6.93 -21.64 3.01
C ILE A 323 5.67 -22.47 3.23
N THR A 324 5.86 -23.77 3.48
CA THR A 324 4.78 -24.63 3.97
C THR A 324 4.52 -24.33 5.45
N PRO A 325 3.25 -24.10 5.86
CA PRO A 325 2.91 -23.82 7.25
C PRO A 325 3.33 -24.92 8.23
N THR A 326 3.90 -24.55 9.37
CA THR A 326 4.36 -25.49 10.42
C THR A 326 3.79 -25.23 11.82
N LYS A 327 3.04 -24.14 12.02
CA LYS A 327 2.54 -23.72 13.35
C LYS A 327 1.14 -24.28 13.64
N ALA A 328 1.06 -25.45 14.30
CA ALA A 328 -0.21 -26.09 14.64
C ALA A 328 -1.01 -25.36 15.73
N ASP A 329 -0.34 -24.69 16.68
CA ASP A 329 -0.97 -24.01 17.83
C ASP A 329 -1.38 -22.54 17.55
N ASP A 330 -1.04 -22.03 16.36
CA ASP A 330 -1.39 -20.66 15.95
C ASP A 330 -2.87 -20.60 15.55
N TYR A 331 -3.57 -19.51 15.86
CA TYR A 331 -4.95 -19.31 15.41
C TYR A 331 -5.10 -19.51 13.89
N CYS A 332 -4.07 -19.17 13.11
CA CYS A 332 -4.07 -19.30 11.67
C CYS A 332 -3.64 -20.66 11.13
N SER A 333 -3.38 -21.64 12.00
CA SER A 333 -3.28 -23.05 11.61
C SER A 333 -4.54 -23.47 10.84
N LEU A 334 -4.39 -24.31 9.82
CA LEU A 334 -5.50 -24.77 8.99
C LEU A 334 -5.47 -26.28 8.85
N SER A 335 -6.66 -26.85 8.68
CA SER A 335 -6.88 -28.28 8.47
C SER A 335 -6.35 -28.75 7.13
N THR A 336 -6.57 -27.96 6.07
CA THR A 336 -6.40 -28.38 4.67
C THR A 336 -6.24 -27.18 3.73
N GLY A 337 -5.58 -27.39 2.59
CA GLY A 337 -5.56 -26.46 1.46
C GLY A 337 -4.18 -25.90 1.10
N ASP A 338 -4.03 -25.44 -0.14
CA ASP A 338 -2.83 -24.72 -0.59
C ASP A 338 -2.94 -23.23 -0.22
N VAL A 339 -2.36 -22.86 0.92
CA VAL A 339 -2.35 -21.50 1.47
C VAL A 339 -1.78 -20.47 0.49
N ASN A 340 -0.84 -20.87 -0.38
CA ASN A 340 -0.18 -19.95 -1.31
C ASN A 340 -1.12 -19.46 -2.42
N SER A 341 -2.11 -20.27 -2.78
CA SER A 341 -3.12 -19.97 -3.81
C SER A 341 -4.21 -19.01 -3.34
N TRP A 342 -4.30 -18.79 -2.02
CA TRP A 342 -5.39 -18.06 -1.41
C TRP A 342 -5.37 -16.58 -1.73
N LYS A 343 -6.55 -16.02 -2.02
CA LYS A 343 -6.72 -14.63 -2.40
C LYS A 343 -7.26 -13.77 -1.25
N THR A 344 -7.06 -12.45 -1.36
CA THR A 344 -7.64 -11.44 -0.46
C THR A 344 -9.17 -11.55 -0.32
N ASN A 345 -9.87 -11.97 -1.36
CA ASN A 345 -11.33 -12.09 -1.38
C ASN A 345 -11.88 -13.47 -0.97
N THR A 346 -11.05 -14.42 -0.52
CA THR A 346 -11.50 -15.77 -0.15
C THR A 346 -11.53 -15.94 1.38
N PRO A 347 -12.69 -16.29 1.99
CA PRO A 347 -12.75 -16.64 3.41
C PRO A 347 -12.27 -18.08 3.62
N MET A 348 -11.27 -18.30 4.46
CA MET A 348 -10.70 -19.64 4.69
C MET A 348 -11.13 -20.14 6.06
N GLU A 349 -12.25 -20.85 6.13
CA GLU A 349 -12.88 -21.22 7.43
C GLU A 349 -13.18 -19.97 8.30
N GLY A 350 -13.43 -18.81 7.68
CA GLY A 350 -13.64 -17.52 8.35
C GLY A 350 -12.36 -16.77 8.70
N LYS A 351 -11.18 -17.35 8.45
CA LYS A 351 -9.90 -16.67 8.53
C LYS A 351 -9.70 -15.80 7.29
N THR A 352 -8.93 -14.73 7.47
CA THR A 352 -8.64 -13.78 6.40
C THR A 352 -7.33 -14.13 5.70
N PHE A 353 -7.11 -13.51 4.55
CA PHE A 353 -5.85 -13.49 3.83
C PHE A 353 -4.61 -13.26 4.71
N TRP A 354 -4.73 -12.42 5.74
CA TRP A 354 -3.63 -12.12 6.66
C TRP A 354 -3.17 -13.34 7.46
N CYS A 355 -4.07 -14.27 7.78
CA CYS A 355 -3.69 -15.57 8.36
C CYS A 355 -2.82 -16.37 7.39
N GLY A 356 -3.19 -16.43 6.12
CA GLY A 356 -2.42 -17.11 5.08
C GLY A 356 -1.02 -16.53 4.94
N VAL A 357 -0.90 -15.20 4.92
CA VAL A 357 0.41 -14.53 4.89
C VAL A 357 1.24 -14.87 6.13
N ARG A 358 0.68 -14.83 7.34
CA ARG A 358 1.44 -15.14 8.57
C ARG A 358 2.07 -16.53 8.53
N ILE A 359 1.27 -17.53 8.16
CA ILE A 359 1.70 -18.94 8.27
C ILE A 359 2.55 -19.39 7.08
N ALA A 360 2.44 -18.72 5.93
CA ALA A 360 3.20 -19.02 4.74
C ALA A 360 4.42 -18.10 4.54
N TYR A 361 4.66 -17.09 5.39
CA TYR A 361 5.82 -16.21 5.26
C TYR A 361 7.09 -16.86 5.81
N GLY A 362 8.10 -17.00 4.95
CA GLY A 362 9.50 -17.18 5.32
C GLY A 362 10.28 -15.89 5.08
N PRO A 363 11.14 -15.46 6.02
CA PRO A 363 12.00 -14.30 5.81
C PRO A 363 12.94 -14.57 4.63
N LYS A 364 13.30 -13.51 3.90
CA LYS A 364 14.29 -13.59 2.83
C LYS A 364 15.58 -14.22 3.37
N GLN A 365 16.01 -15.31 2.78
CA GLN A 365 17.32 -15.89 3.09
C GLN A 365 18.38 -14.86 2.70
N SER A 366 19.17 -14.45 3.69
CA SER A 366 20.21 -13.43 3.58
C SER A 366 21.42 -13.91 2.79
#